data_AF-A0A6L7JRL8-F1
#
_entry.id   AF-A0A6L7JRL8-F1
#
_cell.length_a   1.000
_cell.length_b   1.000
_cell.length_c   1.000
_cell.angle_alpha   90.00
_cell.angle_beta   90.00
_cell.angle_gamma   90.00
#
_symmetry.space_group_name_H-M   'P 1'
#
loop_
_entity.id
_entity.type
_entity.pdbx_description
1 polymer ?
#
loop_
_entity_poly.entity_id
_entity_poly.type
_entity_poly.pdbx_seq_one_letter_code
_entity_poly.pdbx_strand_id
1 'polypeptide(L)'
;MPTNVSPEYKKAEQAFRDAREPADRLKCLKEMLRTIPKHKGTEHLQRDIKTRIKMLTDELAGPRKGGARTGPSHSVRPEGAAQIALLGPPNSGKSQLHHQLTGARSEIGPYPFTT
;
A
#
# COMPACT_ATOMS: atom_id res chain seq x y z
N MET A 1 27.77 -9.34 10.81
CA MET A 1 28.62 -8.15 10.59
C MET A 1 28.03 -7.01 11.39
N PRO A 2 28.83 -6.16 12.05
CA PRO A 2 28.31 -4.98 12.74
C PRO A 2 27.74 -4.02 11.70
N THR A 3 26.44 -3.74 11.79
CA THR A 3 25.77 -2.80 10.90
C THR A 3 25.92 -1.41 11.50
N ASN A 4 26.78 -0.57 10.93
CA ASN A 4 26.84 0.84 11.33
C ASN A 4 25.57 1.55 10.82
N VAL A 5 24.56 1.63 11.67
CA VAL A 5 23.28 2.26 11.37
C VAL A 5 23.29 3.75 11.73
N SER A 6 22.56 4.56 10.95
CA SER A 6 22.45 6.00 11.16
C SER A 6 21.83 6.33 12.53
N PRO A 7 22.14 7.51 13.12
CA PRO A 7 21.44 7.99 14.31
C PRO A 7 19.93 8.09 14.13
N GLU A 8 19.48 8.41 12.92
CA GLU A 8 18.06 8.45 12.53
C GLU A 8 17.41 7.07 12.64
N TYR A 9 18.09 6.03 12.14
CA TYR A 9 17.63 4.66 12.29
C TYR A 9 17.51 4.25 13.77
N LYS A 10 18.51 4.60 14.61
CA LYS A 10 18.48 4.28 16.05
C LYS A 10 17.30 4.96 16.76
N LYS A 11 16.97 6.21 16.39
CA LYS A 11 15.79 6.90 16.90
C LYS A 11 14.49 6.21 16.46
N ALA A 12 14.40 5.82 15.19
CA ALA A 12 13.23 5.09 14.66
C ALA A 12 13.07 3.71 15.31
N GLU A 13 14.19 3.02 15.59
CA GLU A 13 14.19 1.75 16.32
C GLU A 13 13.73 1.92 17.77
N GLN A 14 14.18 2.96 18.46
CA GLN A 14 13.71 3.28 19.81
C GLN A 14 12.21 3.58 19.80
N ALA A 15 11.73 4.41 18.86
CA ALA A 15 10.30 4.69 18.69
C ALA A 15 9.48 3.41 18.42
N PHE A 16 10.00 2.47 17.63
CA PHE A 16 9.37 1.17 17.42
C PHE A 16 9.29 0.33 18.70
N ARG A 17 10.33 0.37 19.56
CA ARG A 17 10.35 -0.32 20.85
C ARG A 17 9.34 0.28 21.83
N ASP A 18 9.20 1.60 21.83
CA ASP A 18 8.29 2.33 22.72
C ASP A 18 6.82 2.23 22.25
N ALA A 19 6.58 2.04 20.94
CA ALA A 19 5.25 1.89 20.37
C ALA A 19 4.54 0.62 20.88
N ARG A 20 3.35 0.81 21.47
CA ARG A 20 2.48 -0.26 21.97
C ARG A 20 1.41 -0.64 20.97
N GLU A 21 0.82 0.34 20.30
CA GLU A 21 -0.26 0.13 19.35
C GLU A 21 0.26 -0.50 18.04
N PRO A 22 -0.41 -1.55 17.50
CA PRO A 22 0.02 -2.20 16.27
C PRO A 22 0.09 -1.26 15.06
N ALA A 23 -0.82 -0.30 14.96
CA ALA A 23 -0.83 0.70 13.89
C ALA A 23 0.39 1.64 13.95
N ASP A 24 0.80 2.05 15.16
CA ASP A 24 1.96 2.91 15.34
C ASP A 24 3.27 2.13 15.16
N ARG A 25 3.31 0.86 15.61
CA ARG A 25 4.41 -0.06 15.30
C ARG A 25 4.63 -0.20 13.79
N LEU A 26 3.57 -0.29 12.99
CA LEU A 26 3.67 -0.34 11.54
C LEU A 26 4.26 0.95 10.95
N LYS A 27 3.87 2.12 11.46
CA LYS A 27 4.46 3.42 11.05
C LYS A 27 5.94 3.47 11.40
N CYS A 28 6.33 3.08 12.62
CA CYS A 28 7.72 3.06 13.05
C CYS A 28 8.57 2.11 12.20
N LEU A 29 8.07 0.92 11.85
CA LEU A 29 8.79 0.00 10.95
C LEU A 29 8.99 0.59 9.54
N LYS A 30 8.00 1.30 9.00
CA LYS A 30 8.16 1.99 7.71
C LYS A 30 9.22 3.09 7.79
N GLU A 31 9.29 3.80 8.91
CA GLU A 31 10.32 4.82 9.15
C GLU A 31 11.72 4.22 9.35
N MET A 32 11.82 3.09 10.04
CA MET A 32 13.07 2.32 10.13
C MET A 32 13.54 1.87 8.74
N LEU A 33 12.63 1.41 7.86
CA LEU A 33 12.97 1.03 6.49
C LEU A 33 13.39 2.23 5.62
N ARG A 34 12.87 3.43 5.91
CA ARG A 34 13.24 4.66 5.22
C ARG A 34 14.65 5.15 5.59
N THR A 35 15.01 5.04 6.87
CA THR A 35 16.25 5.60 7.44
C THR A 35 17.44 4.64 7.43
N ILE A 36 17.20 3.35 7.18
CA ILE A 36 18.25 2.34 7.10
C ILE A 36 19.22 2.61 5.92
N PRO A 37 20.55 2.52 6.12
CA PRO A 37 21.51 2.57 5.03
C PRO A 37 21.24 1.47 4.00
N LYS A 38 21.51 1.72 2.71
CA LYS A 38 21.29 0.76 1.62
C LYS A 38 22.61 0.22 1.08
N HIS A 39 23.23 -0.68 1.84
CA HIS A 39 24.47 -1.36 1.45
C HIS A 39 24.45 -2.83 1.87
N LYS A 40 25.38 -3.65 1.35
CA LYS A 40 25.43 -5.12 1.59
C LYS A 40 25.31 -5.52 3.06
N GLY A 41 25.95 -4.79 3.98
CA GLY A 41 25.87 -5.04 5.43
C GLY A 41 24.50 -4.81 6.11
N THR A 42 23.49 -4.31 5.40
CA THR A 42 22.11 -4.07 5.92
C THR A 42 21.06 -4.94 5.24
N GLU A 43 21.44 -5.78 4.27
CA GLU A 43 20.48 -6.50 3.43
C GLU A 43 19.57 -7.43 4.26
N HIS A 44 20.14 -8.16 5.21
CA HIS A 44 19.39 -8.99 6.14
C HIS A 44 18.42 -8.17 6.98
N LEU A 45 18.89 -7.06 7.55
CA LEU A 45 18.05 -6.17 8.37
C LEU A 45 16.89 -5.56 7.56
N GLN A 46 17.14 -5.17 6.31
CA GLN A 46 16.08 -4.69 5.41
C GLN A 46 15.04 -5.78 5.13
N ARG A 47 15.47 -7.03 4.91
CA ARG A 47 14.59 -8.17 4.68
C ARG A 47 13.71 -8.44 5.91
N ASP A 48 14.29 -8.37 7.10
CA ASP A 48 13.57 -8.60 8.35
C ASP A 48 12.52 -7.51 8.59
N ILE A 49 12.89 -6.23 8.40
CA ILE A 49 11.95 -5.10 8.52
C ILE A 49 10.80 -5.24 7.52
N LYS A 50 11.09 -5.55 6.24
CA LYS A 50 10.04 -5.76 5.22
C LYS A 50 9.10 -6.91 5.57
N THR A 51 9.64 -8.01 6.10
CA THR A 51 8.84 -9.16 6.55
C THR A 51 7.91 -8.76 7.69
N ARG A 52 8.40 -8.03 8.69
CA ARG A 52 7.59 -7.53 9.81
C ARG A 52 6.50 -6.57 9.36
N ILE A 53 6.80 -5.65 8.42
CA ILE A 53 5.82 -4.75 7.82
C ILE A 53 4.69 -5.56 7.17
N LYS A 54 5.03 -6.58 6.38
CA LYS A 54 4.05 -7.44 5.72
C LYS A 54 3.14 -8.13 6.75
N MET A 55 3.73 -8.80 7.74
CA MET A 55 2.98 -9.52 8.78
C MET A 55 2.01 -8.60 9.54
N LEU A 56 2.48 -7.44 10.02
CA LEU A 56 1.63 -6.49 10.74
C LEU A 56 0.57 -5.85 9.84
N THR A 57 0.86 -5.64 8.56
CA THR A 57 -0.14 -5.13 7.60
C THR A 57 -1.24 -6.16 7.36
N ASP A 58 -0.87 -7.44 7.20
CA ASP A 58 -1.83 -8.54 7.03
C ASP A 58 -2.67 -8.74 8.32
N GLU A 59 -2.06 -8.61 9.51
CA GLU A 59 -2.76 -8.70 10.80
C GLU A 59 -3.76 -7.55 11.00
N LEU A 60 -3.35 -6.31 10.70
CA LEU A 60 -4.21 -5.13 10.81
C LEU A 60 -5.34 -5.09 9.77
N ALA A 61 -5.14 -5.71 8.60
CA ALA A 61 -6.20 -5.89 7.61
C ALA A 61 -7.30 -6.88 8.09
N GLY A 62 -7.08 -7.56 9.22
CA GLY A 62 -7.96 -8.57 9.79
C GLY A 62 -7.86 -9.90 9.05
N PRO A 63 -8.53 -10.96 9.56
CA PRO A 63 -8.68 -12.19 8.79
C PRO A 63 -9.29 -11.80 7.44
N ARG A 64 -8.59 -12.12 6.34
CA ARG A 64 -9.19 -12.03 5.01
C ARG A 64 -10.50 -12.80 5.09
N LYS A 65 -11.63 -12.09 5.06
CA LYS A 65 -12.95 -12.72 4.93
C LYS A 65 -12.87 -13.59 3.68
N GLY A 66 -12.71 -14.90 3.86
CA GLY A 66 -12.66 -15.84 2.74
C GLY A 66 -11.48 -16.79 2.74
N GLY A 67 -11.44 -17.72 3.69
CA GLY A 67 -11.07 -19.10 3.36
C GLY A 67 -12.12 -19.81 2.48
N ALA A 68 -13.26 -19.14 2.22
CA ALA A 68 -14.23 -19.52 1.21
C ALA A 68 -13.86 -18.86 -0.13
N ARG A 69 -14.00 -19.62 -1.22
CA ARG A 69 -13.89 -19.22 -2.64
C ARG A 69 -14.90 -18.12 -3.02
N THR A 70 -14.81 -16.95 -2.42
CA THR A 70 -15.57 -15.79 -2.85
C THR A 70 -14.57 -14.88 -3.55
N GLY A 71 -14.65 -14.83 -4.87
CA GLY A 71 -13.87 -13.87 -5.66
C GLY A 71 -14.12 -12.43 -5.19
N PRO A 72 -13.40 -11.44 -5.75
CA PRO A 72 -13.65 -10.04 -5.43
C PRO A 72 -15.16 -9.75 -5.53
N SER A 73 -15.68 -8.93 -4.60
CA SER A 73 -17.11 -8.57 -4.52
C SER A 73 -17.67 -8.10 -5.86
N HIS A 74 -16.80 -7.58 -6.72
CA HIS A 74 -17.04 -7.30 -8.11
C HIS A 74 -15.87 -7.86 -8.95
N SER A 75 -16.12 -8.86 -9.78
CA SER A 75 -15.15 -9.40 -10.73
C SER A 75 -15.51 -9.00 -12.16
N VAL A 76 -14.68 -8.21 -12.82
CA VAL A 76 -14.83 -7.94 -14.27
C VAL A 76 -14.23 -9.11 -15.02
N ARG A 77 -15.05 -9.82 -15.81
CA ARG A 77 -14.58 -10.96 -16.62
C ARG A 77 -13.61 -10.44 -17.70
N PRO A 78 -12.50 -11.15 -17.97
CA PRO A 78 -11.62 -10.80 -19.09
C PRO A 78 -12.40 -10.84 -20.40
N GLU A 79 -12.42 -9.72 -21.10
CA GLU A 79 -13.11 -9.54 -22.38
C GLU A 79 -12.27 -8.66 -23.31
N GLY A 80 -12.37 -8.91 -24.61
CA GLY A 80 -11.67 -8.14 -25.63
C GLY A 80 -10.14 -8.28 -25.60
N ALA A 81 -9.45 -7.24 -26.08
CA ALA A 81 -8.00 -7.22 -26.22
C ALA A 81 -7.25 -6.85 -24.92
N ALA A 82 -7.89 -6.12 -24.00
CA ALA A 82 -7.29 -5.68 -22.74
C ALA A 82 -8.35 -5.27 -21.70
N GLN A 83 -7.99 -5.38 -20.43
CA GLN A 83 -8.70 -4.75 -19.31
C GLN A 83 -7.88 -3.57 -18.80
N ILE A 84 -8.50 -2.40 -18.67
CA ILE A 84 -7.83 -1.14 -18.31
C ILE A 84 -8.54 -0.52 -17.10
N ALA A 85 -7.78 -0.08 -16.11
CA ALA A 85 -8.30 0.63 -14.93
C ALA A 85 -7.79 2.08 -14.91
N LEU A 86 -8.70 3.04 -14.69
CA LEU A 86 -8.36 4.46 -14.53
C LEU A 86 -8.22 4.80 -13.04
N LEU A 87 -7.03 5.20 -12.60
CA LEU A 87 -6.72 5.52 -11.21
C LEU A 87 -6.27 6.98 -11.09
N GLY A 88 -6.77 7.68 -10.08
CA GLY A 88 -6.41 9.07 -9.83
C GLY A 88 -7.30 9.74 -8.77
N PRO A 89 -6.95 10.94 -8.31
CA PRO A 89 -7.76 11.69 -7.35
C PRO A 89 -9.14 12.09 -7.94
N PRO A 90 -10.12 12.46 -7.10
CA PRO A 90 -11.37 13.03 -7.60
C PRO A 90 -11.12 14.27 -8.47
N ASN A 91 -12.02 14.57 -9.41
CA ASN A 91 -11.93 15.70 -10.35
C ASN A 91 -10.69 15.71 -11.27
N SER A 92 -9.98 14.59 -11.42
CA SER A 92 -8.84 14.47 -12.35
C SER A 92 -9.23 14.14 -13.80
N GLY A 93 -10.50 14.34 -14.17
CA GLY A 93 -10.99 14.09 -15.54
C GLY A 93 -11.22 12.62 -15.94
N LYS A 94 -11.15 11.66 -15.00
CA LYS A 94 -11.31 10.22 -15.32
C LYS A 94 -12.63 9.89 -16.01
N SER A 95 -13.74 10.43 -15.50
CA SER A 95 -15.08 10.20 -16.06
C SER A 95 -15.23 10.82 -17.45
N GLN A 96 -14.59 11.97 -17.68
CA GLN A 96 -14.56 12.62 -19.00
C GLN A 96 -13.74 11.80 -20.01
N LEU A 97 -12.56 11.32 -19.61
CA LEU A 97 -11.73 10.45 -20.46
C LEU A 97 -12.47 9.15 -20.83
N HIS A 98 -13.10 8.51 -19.84
CA HIS A 98 -13.89 7.30 -20.07
C HIS A 98 -15.05 7.56 -21.04
N HIS A 99 -15.80 8.64 -20.85
CA HIS A 99 -16.91 9.02 -21.74
C HIS A 99 -16.44 9.26 -23.18
N GLN A 100 -15.34 10.00 -23.37
CA GLN A 100 -14.81 10.32 -24.70
C GLN A 100 -14.27 9.10 -25.44
N LEU A 101 -13.60 8.18 -24.74
CA LEU A 101 -12.98 7.00 -25.38
C LEU A 101 -13.97 5.87 -25.65
N THR A 102 -14.99 5.71 -24.80
CA THR A 102 -15.93 4.58 -24.89
C THR A 102 -17.30 4.96 -25.42
N GLY A 103 -17.66 6.25 -25.43
CA GLY A 103 -19.02 6.72 -25.68
C GLY A 103 -20.03 6.35 -24.57
N ALA A 104 -19.59 5.65 -23.52
CA ALA A 104 -20.45 5.26 -22.41
C ALA A 104 -20.88 6.50 -21.61
N ARG A 105 -22.15 6.56 -21.20
CA ARG A 105 -22.66 7.66 -20.38
C ARG A 105 -22.11 7.53 -18.95
N SER A 106 -21.15 8.38 -18.62
CA SER A 106 -20.62 8.54 -17.26
C SER A 106 -21.04 9.90 -16.74
N GLU A 107 -21.49 9.98 -15.49
CA GLU A 107 -21.76 11.28 -14.86
C GLU A 107 -20.45 12.05 -14.66
N ILE A 108 -20.43 13.30 -15.12
CA ILE A 108 -19.27 14.20 -15.03
C ILE A 108 -19.75 15.44 -14.28
N GLY A 109 -19.16 15.70 -13.13
CA GLY A 109 -19.50 16.85 -12.30
C GLY A 109 -18.28 17.35 -11.53
N PRO A 110 -18.33 18.58 -10.98
CA PRO A 110 -17.24 19.16 -10.21
C PRO A 110 -17.14 18.62 -8.77
N TYR A 111 -17.96 17.65 -8.39
CA TYR A 111 -17.99 17.05 -7.06
C TYR A 111 -17.27 15.68 -7.04
N PRO A 112 -16.66 15.30 -5.90
CA PRO A 112 -15.93 14.05 -5.80
C PRO A 112 -16.84 12.82 -5.90
N PHE A 113 -16.27 11.69 -6.35
CA PHE A 113 -16.92 10.37 -6.42
C PHE A 113 -18.15 10.29 -7.32
N THR A 114 -18.11 10.94 -8.48
CA THR A 114 -19.09 10.73 -9.57
C THR A 114 -19.05 9.32 -10.17
N THR A 115 -17.97 8.57 -9.93
CA THR A 115 -17.68 7.19 -10.41
C THR A 115 -16.95 6.40 -9.35
#